data_AF-T1ILD2-F1
#
_entry.id   AF-T1ILD2-F1
#
_cell.length_a   1.000
_cell.length_b   1.000
_cell.length_c   1.000
_cell.angle_alpha   90.00
_cell.angle_beta   90.00
_cell.angle_gamma   90.00
#
_symmetry.space_group_name_H-M   'P 1'
#
loop_
_entity.id
_entity.type
_entity.pdbx_description
1 polymer ?
#
loop_
_entity_poly.entity_id
_entity_poly.type
_entity_poly.pdbx_seq_one_letter_code
_entity_poly.pdbx_strand_id
1 'polypeptide(L)'
;MSKSAADLIAKEYLKEDIGLIAYLINVASGSVVFGETFAAGLGTDGTHYYNKCWRHAAGHILSPPLRPDPSTPEYLMELLSTGGLQVTGSSNCTFTTEQKAIGKERFLPKYQNGVNGSEDRLSI
;
A
#
# COMPACT_ATOMS: atom_id res chain seq x y z
N MET A 1 -20.64 -2.82 21.37
CA MET A 1 -19.84 -3.66 20.47
C MET A 1 -18.46 -3.02 20.34
N SER A 2 -17.41 -3.67 20.84
CA SER A 2 -16.04 -3.16 20.70
C SER A 2 -15.63 -3.24 19.23
N LYS A 3 -15.10 -2.15 18.68
CA LYS A 3 -14.55 -2.12 17.31
C LYS A 3 -13.37 -3.09 17.25
N SER A 4 -13.26 -3.89 16.18
CA SER A 4 -12.12 -4.78 16.04
C SER A 4 -10.85 -3.96 15.75
N ALA A 5 -9.68 -4.47 16.13
CA ALA A 5 -8.41 -3.79 15.86
C ALA A 5 -8.17 -3.59 14.35
N ALA A 6 -8.76 -4.44 13.49
CA ALA A 6 -8.72 -4.31 12.05
C ALA A 6 -9.54 -3.10 11.55
N ASP A 7 -10.72 -2.86 12.13
CA ASP A 7 -11.56 -1.70 11.78
C ASP A 7 -10.85 -0.37 12.09
N LEU A 8 -10.03 -0.35 13.14
CA LEU A 8 -9.23 0.83 13.52
C LEU A 8 -8.07 1.06 12.54
N ILE A 9 -7.40 0.00 12.10
CA ILE A 9 -6.34 0.08 11.08
C ILE A 9 -6.93 0.66 9.79
N ALA A 10 -8.01 0.07 9.26
CA ALA A 10 -8.61 0.54 8.02
C ALA A 10 -9.06 2.01 8.10
N LYS A 11 -9.67 2.42 9.23
CA LYS A 11 -10.20 3.78 9.38
C LYS A 11 -9.11 4.84 9.54
N GLU A 12 -8.05 4.57 10.29
CA GLU A 12 -6.99 5.58 10.51
C GLU A 12 -5.99 5.60 9.36
N TYR A 13 -5.64 4.43 8.81
CA TYR A 13 -4.60 4.32 7.79
C TYR A 13 -5.02 4.86 6.41
N LEU A 14 -6.29 4.62 6.02
CA LEU A 14 -6.81 5.12 4.75
C LEU A 14 -7.11 6.63 4.76
N LYS A 15 -7.08 7.29 5.91
CA LYS A 15 -7.21 8.76 5.98
C LYS A 15 -5.94 9.49 5.54
N GLU A 16 -4.78 8.83 5.57
CA GLU A 16 -3.49 9.51 5.36
C GLU A 16 -3.09 9.70 3.88
N ASP A 17 -3.83 9.19 2.89
CA ASP A 17 -3.34 9.33 1.51
C ASP A 17 -4.42 9.41 0.41
N ILE A 18 -4.85 10.64 0.12
CA ILE A 18 -5.64 10.97 -1.09
C ILE A 18 -4.94 12.05 -1.94
N GLY A 19 -3.89 12.70 -1.42
CA GLY A 19 -3.29 13.88 -2.06
C GLY A 19 -2.12 13.60 -3.01
N LEU A 20 -1.28 12.59 -2.74
CA LEU A 20 0.06 12.57 -3.32
C LEU A 20 0.10 12.03 -4.76
N ILE A 21 -0.67 10.99 -5.09
CA ILE A 21 -0.70 10.39 -6.44
C ILE A 21 -1.44 11.30 -7.43
N ALA A 22 -2.57 11.90 -7.04
CA ALA A 22 -3.32 12.83 -7.88
C ALA A 22 -2.56 14.15 -8.16
N TYR A 23 -1.68 14.58 -7.24
CA TYR A 23 -0.79 15.73 -7.44
C TYR A 23 0.34 15.41 -8.43
N LEU A 24 0.92 14.21 -8.36
CA LEU A 24 1.99 13.78 -9.27
C LEU A 24 1.50 13.48 -10.69
N ILE A 25 0.20 13.25 -10.91
CA ILE A 25 -0.39 13.05 -12.24
C ILE A 25 -0.83 14.39 -12.89
N ASN A 26 -1.02 15.47 -12.11
CA ASN A 26 -1.31 16.82 -12.62
C ASN A 26 -0.05 17.57 -13.08
N VAL A 27 0.81 16.88 -13.83
CA VAL A 27 2.00 17.48 -14.41
C VAL A 27 1.58 18.42 -15.53
N ALA A 28 1.82 19.72 -15.34
CA ALA A 28 1.67 20.72 -16.38
C ALA A 28 2.35 20.26 -17.68
N SER A 29 1.67 20.47 -18.82
CA SER A 29 2.15 20.07 -20.14
C SER A 29 3.59 20.56 -20.36
N GLY A 30 4.52 19.61 -20.50
CA GLY A 30 5.95 19.89 -20.76
C GLY A 30 6.94 19.45 -19.66
N SER A 31 6.50 18.94 -18.51
CA SER A 31 7.44 18.41 -17.51
C SER A 31 7.81 16.95 -17.79
N VAL A 32 9.05 16.59 -17.47
CA VAL A 32 9.56 15.20 -17.56
C VAL A 32 9.37 14.54 -16.19
N VAL A 33 8.43 13.60 -16.10
CA VAL A 33 8.11 12.87 -14.86
C VAL A 33 8.16 11.37 -15.12
N PHE A 34 8.73 10.65 -14.17
CA PHE A 34 8.73 9.19 -14.14
C PHE A 34 7.97 8.70 -12.91
N GLY A 35 7.06 7.75 -13.10
CA GLY A 35 6.28 7.09 -12.08
C GLY A 35 6.81 5.67 -11.80
N GLU A 36 6.87 5.35 -10.50
CA GLU A 36 7.13 4.02 -9.99
C GLU A 36 5.87 3.46 -9.33
N THR A 37 5.63 2.16 -9.53
CA THR A 37 4.74 1.36 -8.66
C THR A 37 5.54 0.23 -8.01
N PHE A 38 4.95 -0.50 -7.08
CA PHE A 38 5.61 -1.55 -6.31
C PHE A 38 4.84 -2.88 -6.36
N ALA A 39 5.56 -3.99 -6.15
CA ALA A 39 5.02 -5.35 -6.27
C ALA A 39 3.67 -5.56 -5.55
N ALA A 40 3.55 -5.11 -4.29
CA ALA A 40 2.30 -5.24 -3.55
C ALA A 40 1.13 -4.43 -4.16
N GLY A 41 1.40 -3.30 -4.82
CA GLY A 41 0.37 -2.54 -5.54
C GLY A 41 -0.11 -3.22 -6.82
N LEU A 42 0.70 -4.13 -7.38
CA LEU A 42 0.37 -4.92 -8.58
C LEU A 42 -0.25 -6.28 -8.25
N GLY A 43 0.10 -6.85 -7.10
CA GLY A 43 -0.32 -8.21 -6.72
C GLY A 43 -1.47 -8.28 -5.73
N THR A 44 -1.86 -7.17 -5.09
CA THR A 44 -2.88 -7.17 -4.04
C THR A 44 -3.52 -5.79 -3.82
N ASP A 45 -4.47 -5.68 -2.91
CA ASP A 45 -5.25 -4.48 -2.63
C ASP A 45 -5.49 -4.24 -1.12
N GLY A 46 -6.12 -3.11 -0.82
CA GLY A 46 -6.39 -2.66 0.55
C GLY A 46 -7.55 -3.38 1.24
N THR A 47 -8.27 -4.29 0.58
CA THR A 47 -9.37 -5.04 1.22
C THR A 47 -8.85 -5.89 2.40
N HIS A 48 -7.57 -6.25 2.38
CA HIS A 48 -6.89 -6.97 3.46
C HIS A 48 -6.84 -6.20 4.79
N TYR A 49 -6.96 -4.86 4.79
CA TYR A 49 -7.06 -4.08 6.03
C TYR A 49 -8.30 -4.41 6.86
N TYR A 50 -9.35 -4.93 6.23
CA TYR A 50 -10.62 -5.29 6.87
C TYR A 50 -10.68 -6.76 7.33
N ASN A 51 -9.57 -7.49 7.26
CA ASN A 51 -9.53 -8.88 7.69
C ASN A 51 -9.74 -9.00 9.21
N LYS A 52 -10.60 -9.93 9.65
CA LYS A 52 -10.87 -10.18 11.08
C LYS A 52 -9.62 -10.58 11.88
N CYS A 53 -8.64 -11.20 11.23
CA CYS A 53 -7.34 -11.50 11.81
C CYS A 53 -6.46 -10.26 11.80
N TRP A 54 -6.21 -9.69 12.99
CA TRP A 54 -5.33 -8.51 13.12
C TRP A 54 -3.93 -8.74 12.52
N ARG A 55 -3.36 -9.94 12.66
CA ARG A 55 -2.04 -10.26 12.09
C ARG A 55 -2.04 -10.14 10.56
N HIS A 56 -3.12 -10.59 9.91
CA HIS A 56 -3.30 -10.47 8.46
C HIS A 56 -3.38 -9.00 8.05
N ALA A 57 -4.27 -8.23 8.69
CA ALA A 57 -4.45 -6.81 8.38
C ALA A 57 -3.15 -6.01 8.60
N ALA A 58 -2.45 -6.26 9.71
CA ALA A 58 -1.19 -5.61 10.03
C ALA A 58 -0.05 -5.96 9.04
N GLY A 59 -0.09 -7.16 8.47
CA GLY A 59 0.85 -7.61 7.45
C GLY A 59 0.81 -6.78 6.16
N HIS A 60 -0.28 -6.06 5.89
CA HIS A 60 -0.47 -5.25 4.68
C HIS A 60 -0.22 -3.75 4.91
N ILE A 61 0.18 -3.34 6.11
CA ILE A 61 0.44 -1.93 6.46
C ILE A 61 1.75 -1.47 5.80
N LEU A 62 1.67 -0.50 4.86
CA LEU A 62 2.78 0.22 4.22
C LEU A 62 2.37 1.62 3.73
N SER A 63 3.33 2.51 3.50
CA SER A 63 3.09 3.87 3.02
C SER A 63 3.68 4.04 1.61
N PRO A 64 2.92 4.56 0.63
CA PRO A 64 1.47 4.84 0.68
C PRO A 64 0.63 3.56 0.86
N PRO A 65 -0.58 3.62 1.45
CA PRO A 65 -1.43 2.45 1.69
C PRO A 65 -1.93 1.80 0.40
N LEU A 66 -2.16 0.48 0.45
CA LEU A 66 -2.88 -0.21 -0.63
C LEU A 66 -4.28 0.37 -0.77
N ARG A 67 -4.72 0.56 -2.01
CA ARG A 67 -6.04 1.11 -2.29
C ARG A 67 -7.11 0.04 -2.04
N PRO A 68 -8.21 0.36 -1.33
CA PRO A 68 -9.28 -0.61 -1.08
C PRO A 68 -10.12 -0.92 -2.34
N ASP A 69 -9.91 -0.18 -3.42
CA ASP A 69 -10.52 -0.46 -4.71
C ASP A 69 -9.79 -1.64 -5.40
N PRO A 70 -10.46 -2.80 -5.56
CA PRO A 70 -9.84 -4.01 -6.09
C PRO A 70 -9.44 -3.91 -7.57
N SER A 71 -9.89 -2.89 -8.32
CA SER A 71 -9.43 -2.68 -9.70
C SER A 71 -8.09 -1.94 -9.79
N THR A 72 -7.56 -1.44 -8.67
CA THR A 72 -6.31 -0.67 -8.65
C THR A 72 -5.13 -1.44 -9.24
N PRO A 73 -4.89 -2.72 -8.92
CA PRO A 73 -3.73 -3.45 -9.45
C PRO A 73 -3.76 -3.58 -10.97
N GLU A 74 -4.92 -3.88 -11.54
CA GLU A 74 -5.13 -3.97 -12.99
C GLU A 74 -4.87 -2.62 -13.66
N TYR A 75 -5.38 -1.52 -13.09
CA TYR A 75 -5.13 -0.18 -13.60
C TYR A 75 -3.64 0.21 -13.55
N LEU A 76 -2.91 -0.16 -12.49
CA LEU A 76 -1.47 0.07 -12.40
C LEU A 76 -0.69 -0.75 -13.44
N MET A 77 -1.10 -2.00 -13.70
CA MET A 77 -0.55 -2.81 -14.79
C MET A 77 -0.82 -2.21 -16.17
N GLU A 78 -2.03 -1.68 -16.40
CA GLU A 78 -2.35 -0.96 -17.64
C GLU A 78 -1.44 0.26 -17.82
N LEU A 79 -1.23 1.06 -16.77
CA LEU A 79 -0.32 2.20 -16.80
C LEU A 79 1.13 1.79 -17.09
N LEU A 80 1.61 0.66 -16.56
CA LEU A 80 2.93 0.12 -16.91
C LEU A 80 2.98 -0.28 -18.40
N SER A 81 1.94 -0.94 -18.91
CA SER A 81 1.89 -1.40 -20.30
C SER A 81 1.81 -0.27 -21.32
N THR A 82 1.15 0.83 -20.96
CA THR A 82 0.94 2.02 -21.83
C THR A 82 1.99 3.10 -21.64
N GLY A 83 2.91 2.93 -20.67
CA GLY A 83 3.97 3.88 -20.39
C GLY A 83 3.56 5.05 -19.49
N GLY A 84 2.37 5.00 -18.87
CA GLY A 84 1.99 5.92 -17.78
C GLY A 84 2.82 5.73 -16.51
N LEU A 85 3.33 4.52 -16.27
CA LEU A 85 4.36 4.19 -15.28
C LEU A 85 5.55 3.56 -15.99
N GLN A 86 6.77 3.78 -15.49
CA GLN A 86 7.99 3.34 -16.19
C GLN A 86 8.76 2.26 -15.45
N VAL A 87 8.59 2.15 -14.13
CA VAL A 87 9.38 1.22 -13.32
C VAL A 87 8.55 0.54 -12.23
N THR A 88 8.97 -0.67 -11.87
CA THR A 88 8.41 -1.45 -10.77
C THR A 88 9.49 -1.72 -9.70
N GLY A 89 9.28 -1.18 -8.50
CA GLY A 89 10.04 -1.50 -7.30
C GLY A 89 9.41 -2.68 -6.52
N SER A 90 10.07 -3.12 -5.46
CA SER A 90 9.44 -3.99 -4.45
C SER A 90 8.99 -3.22 -3.22
N SER A 91 9.59 -2.06 -2.95
CA SER A 91 9.46 -1.33 -1.68
C SER A 91 9.64 -2.26 -0.46
N ASN A 92 10.55 -3.24 -0.59
CA ASN A 92 10.70 -4.30 0.41
C ASN A 92 11.21 -3.74 1.74
N CYS A 93 10.35 -3.75 2.76
CA CYS A 93 10.65 -3.30 4.11
C CYS A 93 9.93 -4.21 5.10
N THR A 94 10.52 -5.37 5.38
CA THR A 94 9.84 -6.46 6.10
C THR A 94 10.00 -6.33 7.60
N PHE A 95 8.92 -6.65 8.31
CA PHE A 95 8.89 -6.73 9.77
C PHE A 95 8.20 -8.02 10.21
N THR A 96 8.63 -8.60 11.32
CA THR A 96 7.93 -9.75 11.90
C THR A 96 6.58 -9.35 12.50
N THR A 97 5.73 -10.33 12.79
CA THR A 97 4.43 -10.08 13.42
C THR A 97 4.58 -9.38 14.77
N GLU A 98 5.59 -9.76 15.55
CA GLU A 98 5.91 -9.20 16.87
C GLU A 98 6.34 -7.74 16.73
N GLN A 99 7.18 -7.46 15.74
CA GLN A 99 7.61 -6.10 15.43
C GLN A 99 6.38 -5.24 15.02
N LYS A 100 5.50 -5.75 14.14
CA LYS A 100 4.23 -5.06 13.77
C LYS A 100 3.32 -4.84 14.98
N ALA A 101 3.37 -5.72 15.98
CA ALA A 101 2.55 -5.63 17.20
C ALA A 101 2.94 -4.51 18.15
N ILE A 102 4.13 -3.92 18.01
CA ILE A 102 4.55 -2.72 18.77
C ILE A 102 3.53 -1.58 18.55
N GLY A 103 2.93 -1.47 17.37
CA GLY A 103 1.92 -0.46 17.03
C GLY A 103 0.48 -0.83 17.42
N LYS A 104 0.23 -1.96 18.08
CA LYS A 104 -1.13 -2.48 18.34
C LYS A 104 -1.93 -1.62 19.32
N GLU A 105 -1.26 -1.01 20.31
CA GLU A 105 -1.91 -0.23 21.37
C GLU A 105 -1.89 1.28 21.14
N ARG A 106 -1.02 1.78 20.25
CA ARG A 106 -0.87 3.21 19.94
C ARG A 106 -1.06 3.42 18.45
N PHE A 107 -2.30 3.70 18.06
CA PHE A 107 -2.75 3.97 16.69
C PHE A 107 -2.22 5.32 16.13
N LEU A 108 -0.90 5.54 16.15
CA LEU A 108 -0.22 6.76 15.69
C LEU A 108 0.99 6.38 14.80
N PRO A 109 1.46 7.28 13.91
CA PRO A 109 2.15 6.97 12.62
C PRO A 109 3.58 6.40 12.71
N LYS A 110 3.97 5.80 13.84
CA LYS A 110 5.16 4.95 13.96
C LYS A 110 4.84 3.48 13.71
N TYR A 111 3.89 3.20 12.82
CA TYR A 111 3.73 1.87 12.30
C TYR A 111 5.01 1.47 11.57
N GLN A 112 5.40 0.23 11.76
CA GLN A 112 6.35 -0.42 10.89
C GLN A 112 5.71 -0.59 9.52
N ASN A 113 5.77 0.48 8.73
CA ASN A 113 5.22 0.55 7.39
C ASN A 113 6.15 -0.22 6.46
N GLY A 114 5.63 -1.28 5.86
CA GLY A 114 6.40 -2.09 4.95
C GLY A 114 5.92 -3.52 4.84
N VAL A 115 6.20 -4.10 3.69
CA VAL A 115 5.78 -5.44 3.26
C VAL A 115 6.96 -6.14 2.58
N ASN A 116 6.82 -7.44 2.32
CA ASN A 116 7.71 -8.17 1.42
C ASN A 116 7.43 -7.81 -0.04
N GLY A 117 8.32 -8.28 -0.92
CA GLY A 117 8.10 -8.22 -2.36
C GLY A 117 9.38 -8.31 -3.18
N SER A 118 10.56 -8.34 -2.55
CA SER A 118 11.83 -8.40 -3.29
C SER A 118 11.97 -9.68 -4.12
N GLU A 119 11.57 -10.82 -3.56
CA GLU A 119 11.66 -12.13 -4.21
C GLU A 119 10.55 -12.31 -5.26
N ASP A 120 9.32 -11.94 -4.90
CA ASP A 120 8.14 -12.25 -5.69
C ASP A 120 7.92 -11.30 -6.88
N ARG A 121 8.53 -10.10 -6.87
CA ARG A 121 8.22 -9.01 -7.82
C ARG A 121 8.17 -9.43 -9.29
N LEU A 122 9.08 -10.29 -9.74
CA LEU A 122 9.16 -10.65 -11.16
C LEU A 122 8.19 -11.78 -11.56
N SER A 123 7.60 -12.47 -10.58
CA SER A 123 6.66 -13.56 -10.79
C SER A 123 5.20 -13.11 -10.70
N ILE A 124 4.96 -12.03 -9.95
CA ILE A 124 3.67 -11.33 -9.83
C ILE A 124 3.47 -10.47 -11.09
#